data_AF-A0A7Y5ZZF7-F1
#
_entry.id   AF-A0A7Y5ZZF7-F1
#
_cell.length_a   1.000
_cell.length_b   1.000
_cell.length_c   1.000
_cell.angle_alpha   90.00
_cell.angle_beta   90.00
_cell.angle_gamma   90.00
#
_symmetry.space_group_name_H-M   'P 1'
#
loop_
_entity.id
_entity.type
_entity.pdbx_description
1 polymer ?
#
loop_
_entity_poly.entity_id
_entity_poly.type
_entity_poly.pdbx_seq_one_letter_code
_entity_poly.pdbx_strand_id
1 'polypeptide(L)' 'MTELARALCEADITRIVMSAESLPLDVGRTKRLFTTAQRRAAIVRDGQCTWNGCDQHASRCEVHHIRWWDRD' A
#
# COMPACT_ATOMS: atom_id res chain seq x y z
N MET A 1 -17.36 27.83 -10.26
CA MET A 1 -16.37 26.79 -9.89
C MET A 1 -15.22 27.46 -9.18
N THR A 2 -14.79 26.95 -8.02
CA THR A 2 -13.67 27.52 -7.26
C THR A 2 -12.33 27.00 -7.80
N GLU A 3 -11.26 27.76 -7.57
CA GLU A 3 -9.89 27.35 -7.94
C GLU A 3 -9.52 25.97 -7.38
N LEU A 4 -9.89 25.68 -6.13
CA LEU A 4 -9.70 24.37 -5.51
C LEU A 4 -10.43 23.24 -6.27
N ALA A 5 -11.68 23.47 -6.68
CA ALA A 5 -12.45 22.46 -7.39
C ALA A 5 -11.89 22.16 -8.79
N ARG A 6 -11.28 23.16 -9.45
CA ARG A 6 -10.55 22.95 -10.72
C ARG A 6 -9.27 22.13 -10.49
N ALA A 7 -8.48 22.46 -9.47
CA ALA A 7 -7.25 21.73 -9.15
C ALA A 7 -7.50 20.26 -8.79
N LEU A 8 -8.57 19.96 -8.04
CA LEU A 8 -8.96 18.59 -7.68
C LEU A 8 -9.46 17.76 -8.87
N CYS A 9 -9.93 18.40 -9.94
CA CYS A 9 -10.42 17.71 -11.13
C CYS A 9 -9.27 17.18 -12.02
N GLU A 10 -8.08 17.78 -11.92
CA GLU A 10 -6.88 17.39 -12.69
C GLU A 10 -5.83 16.68 -11.84
N ALA A 11 -5.96 16.68 -10.52
CA ALA A 11 -4.96 16.13 -9.60
C ALA A 11 -5.44 14.88 -8.87
N ASP A 12 -4.59 13.86 -8.86
CA ASP A 12 -4.72 12.75 -7.93
C ASP A 12 -4.16 13.15 -6.56
N ILE A 13 -5.05 13.35 -5.57
CA ILE A 13 -4.64 13.58 -4.18
C ILE A 13 -4.51 12.26 -3.44
N THR A 14 -3.35 12.07 -2.82
CA THR A 14 -3.05 10.87 -2.06
C THR A 14 -2.36 11.21 -0.75
N ARG A 15 -2.81 10.56 0.34
CA ARG A 15 -2.21 10.69 1.66
C ARG A 15 -0.94 9.84 1.76
N ILE A 16 0.13 10.40 2.32
CA ILE A 16 1.36 9.66 2.62
C ILE A 16 1.49 9.46 4.13
N VAL A 17 1.65 8.20 4.55
CA VAL A 17 2.04 7.82 5.92
C VAL A 17 3.46 7.32 5.91
N MET A 18 4.29 7.76 6.85
CA MET A 18 5.69 7.37 6.90
C MET A 18 5.97 6.42 8.07
N SER A 19 6.92 5.50 7.89
CA SER A 19 7.55 4.78 9.01
C SER A 19 8.53 5.67 9.78
N ALA A 20 9.13 5.16 10.87
CA ALA A 20 10.13 5.89 11.66
C ALA A 20 11.35 6.30 10.82
N GLU A 21 11.68 5.53 9.78
CA GLU A 21 12.76 5.79 8.83
C GLU A 21 12.37 6.79 7.73
N SER A 22 11.22 7.48 7.88
CA SER A 22 10.71 8.42 6.90
C SER A 22 10.48 7.80 5.51
N LEU A 23 9.98 6.56 5.46
CA LEU A 23 9.60 5.89 4.21
C LEU A 23 8.08 5.81 4.05
N PRO A 24 7.53 6.14 2.87
CA PRO A 24 6.10 6.01 2.59
C PRO A 24 5.59 4.56 2.70
N LEU A 25 4.58 4.35 3.57
CA LEU A 25 3.81 3.12 3.74
C LEU A 25 2.41 3.22 3.13
N ASP A 26 1.83 4.42 3.10
CA ASP A 26 0.63 4.72 2.33
C ASP A 26 1.03 5.62 1.17
N VAL A 27 0.69 5.19 -0.05
CA VAL A 27 0.92 5.92 -1.31
C VAL A 27 -0.34 5.89 -2.18
N GLY A 28 -1.50 5.64 -1.55
CA GLY A 28 -2.82 5.60 -2.19
C GLY A 28 -2.80 4.90 -3.56
N ARG A 29 -3.29 5.58 -4.59
CA ARG A 29 -3.37 5.05 -5.96
C ARG A 29 -2.26 5.52 -6.91
N THR A 30 -1.31 6.32 -6.42
CA THR A 30 -0.19 6.81 -7.27
C THR A 30 0.81 5.71 -7.62
N LYS A 31 0.81 4.58 -6.90
CA LYS A 31 1.64 3.40 -7.18
C LYS A 31 0.80 2.13 -7.08
N ARG A 32 0.71 1.39 -8.19
CA ARG A 32 -0.02 0.12 -8.26
C ARG A 32 0.68 -1.02 -7.51
N LEU A 33 2.01 -1.09 -7.62
CA LEU A 33 2.80 -2.16 -7.01
C LEU A 33 3.32 -1.71 -5.65
N PHE A 34 3.40 -2.67 -4.72
CA PHE A 34 3.93 -2.43 -3.38
C PHE A 34 5.38 -1.93 -3.44
N THR A 35 5.69 -0.89 -2.68
CA THR A 35 7.07 -0.42 -2.51
C THR A 35 7.86 -1.40 -1.65
N THR A 36 9.20 -1.33 -1.72
CA THR A 36 10.07 -2.11 -0.83
C THR A 36 9.77 -1.85 0.66
N ALA A 37 9.41 -0.61 1.01
CA ALA A 37 9.03 -0.25 2.38
C ALA A 37 7.74 -0.97 2.81
N GLN A 38 6.71 -0.95 1.95
CA GLN A 38 5.45 -1.67 2.21
C GLN A 38 5.67 -3.19 2.33
N ARG A 39 6.51 -3.78 1.46
CA ARG A 39 6.85 -5.21 1.54
C ARG A 39 7.53 -5.56 2.86
N ARG A 40 8.51 -4.75 3.29
CA ARG A 40 9.19 -4.96 4.58
C ARG A 40 8.22 -4.85 5.76
N ALA A 41 7.35 -3.84 5.73
CA ALA A 41 6.32 -3.68 6.76
C ALA A 41 5.37 -4.89 6.82
N ALA A 42 4.94 -5.42 5.68
CA ALA A 42 4.11 -6.62 5.62
C ALA A 42 4.81 -7.85 6.21
N ILE A 43 6.09 -8.08 5.86
CA ILE A 43 6.86 -9.22 6.40
C ILE A 43 6.96 -9.15 7.93
N VAL A 44 7.25 -7.97 8.49
CA VAL A 44 7.36 -7.78 9.95
C VAL A 44 6.01 -7.93 10.64
N ARG A 45 4.94 -7.39 10.05
CA ARG A 45 3.58 -7.45 10.62
C ARG A 45 3.03 -8.88 10.64
N ASP A 46 3.19 -9.60 9.52
CA ASP A 46 2.49 -10.87 9.30
C ASP A 46 3.32 -12.07 9.77
N GLY A 47 4.66 -12.01 9.65
CA GLY A 47 5.60 -13.08 10.01
C GLY A 47 5.53 -14.35 9.13
N GLN A 48 4.31 -14.74 8.75
CA GLN A 48 3.97 -15.86 7.89
C GLN A 48 2.85 -15.47 6.92
N CYS A 49 2.51 -16.39 6.02
CA CYS A 49 1.36 -16.25 5.14
C CYS A 49 0.08 -16.03 5.97
N THR A 50 -0.71 -15.01 5.63
CA THR A 50 -1.97 -14.72 6.32
C THR A 50 -3.15 -15.55 5.81
N TRP A 51 -2.93 -16.36 4.77
CA TRP A 51 -3.95 -17.26 4.25
C TRP A 51 -4.20 -18.43 5.21
N ASN A 52 -5.48 -18.82 5.31
CA ASN A 52 -6.00 -19.76 6.30
C ASN A 52 -5.16 -21.05 6.41
N GLY A 53 -4.42 -21.17 7.52
CA GLY A 53 -3.66 -22.38 7.85
C GLY A 53 -2.33 -22.56 7.11
N CYS A 54 -1.85 -21.54 6.39
CA CYS A 54 -0.54 -21.58 5.75
C CYS A 54 0.55 -21.08 6.72
N ASP A 55 1.63 -21.85 6.87
CA ASP A 55 2.78 -21.56 7.74
C ASP A 55 4.00 -21.06 6.96
N GLN A 56 3.86 -20.81 5.65
CA GLN A 56 4.96 -20.33 4.81
C GLN A 56 5.45 -18.98 5.34
N HIS A 57 6.77 -18.86 5.51
CA HIS A 57 7.39 -17.65 6.01
C HIS A 57 7.11 -16.46 5.07
N ALA A 58 6.72 -15.30 5.62
CA ALA A 58 6.24 -14.16 4.82
C ALA A 58 7.26 -13.66 3.80
N SER A 59 8.57 -13.87 4.03
CA SER A 59 9.61 -13.50 3.06
C SER A 59 9.57 -14.29 1.74
N ARG A 60 8.90 -15.44 1.73
CA ARG A 60 8.68 -16.34 0.58
C ARG A 60 7.28 -16.17 -0.05
N CYS A 61 6.51 -15.20 0.42
CA CYS A 61 5.18 -14.90 -0.08
C CYS A 61 5.17 -13.63 -0.95
N GLU A 62 4.14 -13.52 -1.78
CA GLU A 62 3.79 -12.29 -2.49
C GLU A 62 2.84 -11.45 -1.64
N VAL A 63 2.93 -10.12 -1.77
CA VAL A 63 1.99 -9.21 -1.12
C VAL A 63 0.76 -9.08 -2.02
N HIS A 64 -0.42 -9.19 -1.44
CA HIS A 64 -1.69 -9.03 -2.16
C HIS A 64 -2.53 -7.94 -1.51
N HIS A 65 -3.26 -7.18 -2.33
CA HIS A 65 -4.18 -6.18 -1.80
C HIS A 65 -5.42 -6.87 -1.20
N ILE A 66 -5.88 -6.41 -0.03
CA ILE A 66 -7.15 -6.88 0.54
C ILE A 66 -8.32 -6.29 -0.26
N ARG A 67 -8.23 -5.01 -0.62
CA ARG A 67 -9.14 -4.36 -1.59
C ARG A 67 -8.48 -4.38 -2.96
N TRP A 68 -9.12 -5.06 -3.90
CA TRP A 68 -8.54 -5.34 -5.21
C TRP A 68 -8.35 -4.05 -5.99
N TRP A 69 -7.15 -3.87 -6.55
CA TRP A 69 -6.82 -2.65 -7.32
C TRP A 69 -7.79 -2.38 -8.47
N ASP A 70 -8.17 -3.42 -9.22
CA ASP A 70 -9.01 -3.32 -10.43
C ASP A 70 -10.53 -3.43 -10.15
N ARG A 71 -10.96 -3.61 -8.89
CA ARG A 71 -12.40 -3.69 -8.53
C ARG A 71 -12.90 -2.47 -7.74
N ASP A 72 -12.09 -1.43 -7.63
CA ASP A 72 -12.45 -0.13 -7.07
C ASP A 72 -12.91 0.84 -8.18
#